data_AF-A0AAJ3AX63-F1
#
_entry.id   AF-A0AAJ3AX63-F1
#
_cell.length_a   1.000
_cell.length_b   1.000
_cell.length_c   1.000
_cell.angle_alpha   90.00
_cell.angle_beta   90.00
_cell.angle_gamma   90.00
#
_symmetry.space_group_name_H-M   'P 1'
#
loop_
_entity.id
_entity.type
_entity.pdbx_description
1 polymer ?
#
loop_
_entity_poly.entity_id
_entity_poly.type
_entity_poly.pdbx_seq_one_letter_code
_entity_poly.pdbx_strand_id
1 'polypeptide(L)'
;MAGQQNPALQKAFISETVADGSYYTVVVKFADYDTGSITGVWGKNSGPSTALGQSGYHRLDESQESSIGFDFGNERCILLASDYEYKRLEGTLYNKQTKVSVPIVFNRA
;
A
#
# COMPACT_ATOMS: atom_id res chain seq x y z
N MET A 1 3.60 20.62 -12.56
CA MET A 1 3.32 19.47 -13.45
C MET A 1 2.18 18.70 -12.82
N ALA A 2 1.00 18.67 -13.43
CA ALA A 2 -0.09 17.85 -12.95
C ALA A 2 0.09 16.47 -13.59
N GLY A 3 0.80 15.58 -12.89
CA GLY A 3 0.91 14.18 -13.31
C GLY A 3 -0.48 13.58 -13.48
N GLN A 4 -0.63 12.69 -14.46
CA GLN A 4 -1.88 11.94 -14.59
C GLN A 4 -2.13 11.20 -13.27
N GLN A 5 -3.35 11.28 -12.74
CA GLN A 5 -3.67 10.67 -11.46
C GLN A 5 -4.19 9.26 -11.67
N ASN A 6 -4.03 8.40 -10.67
CA ASN A 6 -4.73 7.12 -10.58
C ASN A 6 -5.79 7.16 -9.46
N PRO A 7 -7.02 7.65 -9.74
CA PRO A 7 -8.08 7.78 -8.73
C PRO A 7 -8.55 6.44 -8.14
N ALA A 8 -8.36 5.34 -8.87
CA ALA A 8 -8.75 4.01 -8.39
C ALA A 8 -7.90 3.57 -7.19
N LEU A 9 -6.61 3.95 -7.18
CA LEU A 9 -5.70 3.67 -6.08
C LEU A 9 -5.81 4.70 -4.93
N GLN A 10 -6.39 5.89 -5.17
CA GLN A 10 -6.60 6.94 -4.18
C GLN A 10 -7.77 6.63 -3.23
N LYS A 11 -7.59 5.59 -2.41
CA LYS A 11 -8.62 5.04 -1.51
C LYS A 11 -8.05 4.75 -0.13
N ALA A 12 -8.96 4.44 0.79
CA ALA A 12 -8.65 3.90 2.09
C ALA A 12 -8.53 2.38 2.01
N PHE A 13 -7.58 1.82 2.75
CA PHE A 13 -7.26 0.41 2.83
C PHE A 13 -7.07 0.02 4.28
N ILE A 14 -7.58 -1.15 4.66
CA ILE A 14 -7.40 -1.73 5.99
C ILE A 14 -6.84 -3.13 5.81
N SER A 15 -5.78 -3.44 6.54
CA SER A 15 -5.20 -4.78 6.52
C SER A 15 -6.01 -5.76 7.33
N GLU A 16 -5.99 -7.02 6.90
CA GLU A 16 -6.26 -8.14 7.80
C GLU A 16 -5.22 -8.14 8.94
N THR A 17 -5.59 -8.74 10.06
CA THR A 17 -4.70 -8.85 11.22
C THR A 17 -3.53 -9.78 10.88
N VAL A 18 -2.29 -9.29 11.06
CA VAL A 18 -1.08 -10.09 10.88
C VAL A 18 -0.82 -10.97 12.10
N ALA A 19 0.13 -11.91 12.00
CA ALA A 19 0.38 -12.91 13.04
C ALA A 19 0.72 -12.35 14.44
N ASP A 20 1.24 -11.13 14.52
CA ASP A 20 1.53 -10.46 15.80
C ASP A 20 0.30 -9.78 16.44
N GLY A 21 -0.88 -9.92 15.81
CA GLY A 21 -2.14 -9.30 16.25
C GLY A 21 -2.33 -7.86 15.75
N SER A 22 -1.38 -7.30 14.99
CA SER A 22 -1.49 -5.94 14.48
C SER A 22 -2.33 -5.85 13.21
N TYR A 23 -2.93 -4.68 12.98
CA TYR A 23 -3.50 -4.29 11.70
C TYR A 23 -2.99 -2.92 11.26
N TYR A 24 -3.09 -2.65 9.97
CA TYR A 24 -2.60 -1.44 9.35
C TYR A 24 -3.74 -0.73 8.63
N THR A 25 -3.77 0.59 8.72
CA THR A 25 -4.69 1.43 7.93
C THR A 25 -3.85 2.31 7.03
N VAL A 26 -4.29 2.50 5.79
CA VAL A 26 -3.63 3.34 4.79
C VAL A 26 -4.68 4.16 4.05
N VAL A 27 -4.44 5.45 3.86
CA VAL A 27 -5.22 6.30 2.96
C VAL A 27 -4.27 6.90 1.95
N VAL A 28 -4.40 6.44 0.70
CA VAL A 28 -3.67 7.01 -0.43
C VAL A 28 -4.34 8.31 -0.82
N LYS A 29 -3.62 9.43 -0.67
CA LYS A 29 -4.11 10.77 -1.02
C LYS A 29 -3.80 11.13 -2.46
N PHE A 30 -2.69 10.64 -2.98
CA PHE A 30 -2.28 10.89 -4.36
C PHE A 30 -1.48 9.70 -4.87
N ALA A 31 -1.77 9.31 -6.10
CA ALA A 31 -1.05 8.29 -6.84
C ALA A 31 -0.78 8.85 -8.24
N ASP A 32 0.49 9.05 -8.53
CA ASP A 32 0.98 9.61 -9.79
C ASP A 32 1.14 8.48 -10.81
N TYR A 33 0.51 8.63 -11.97
CA TYR A 33 0.51 7.64 -13.05
C TYR A 33 1.81 7.64 -13.84
N ASP A 34 2.44 8.80 -14.01
CA ASP A 34 3.64 8.95 -14.82
C ASP A 34 4.88 8.46 -14.07
N THR A 35 4.97 8.76 -12.78
CA THR A 35 6.11 8.40 -11.93
C THR A 35 5.87 7.18 -11.06
N GLY A 36 4.62 6.73 -10.92
CA GLY A 36 4.23 5.67 -10.00
C GLY A 36 4.30 6.08 -8.52
N SER A 37 4.55 7.36 -8.19
CA SER A 37 4.72 7.80 -6.81
C SER A 37 3.40 7.78 -6.03
N ILE A 38 3.44 7.34 -4.77
CA ILE A 38 2.29 7.35 -3.86
C ILE A 38 2.58 8.26 -2.68
N THR A 39 1.61 9.11 -2.35
CA THR A 39 1.58 9.84 -1.08
C THR A 39 0.28 9.57 -0.35
N GLY A 40 0.33 9.64 0.99
CA GLY A 40 -0.80 9.29 1.82
C GLY A 40 -0.44 9.31 3.29
N VAL A 41 -1.35 8.74 4.08
CA VAL A 41 -1.16 8.55 5.52
C VAL A 41 -1.46 7.12 5.91
N TRP A 42 -0.87 6.65 7.00
CA TRP A 42 -1.03 5.30 7.52
C TRP A 42 -1.09 5.29 9.06
N GLY A 43 -1.50 4.15 9.62
CA GLY A 43 -1.51 3.87 11.05
C GLY A 43 -1.37 2.37 11.34
N LYS A 44 -0.80 2.01 12.50
CA LYS A 44 -0.72 0.63 13.01
C LYS A 44 -1.56 0.54 14.28
N ASN A 45 -2.52 -0.37 14.32
CA ASN A 45 -3.50 -0.52 15.40
C ASN A 45 -4.28 0.77 15.71
N SER A 46 -4.42 1.63 14.71
CA SER A 46 -5.04 2.95 14.81
C SER A 46 -5.53 3.44 13.45
N GLY A 47 -6.29 4.53 13.45
CA GLY A 47 -6.62 5.26 12.22
C GLY A 47 -5.38 5.93 11.60
N PRO A 48 -5.45 6.31 10.32
CA PRO A 48 -4.28 6.77 9.58
C PRO A 48 -3.93 8.22 9.95
N SER A 49 -2.76 8.42 10.57
CA SER A 49 -2.31 9.71 11.08
C SER A 49 -0.88 10.08 10.68
N THR A 50 -0.07 9.09 10.29
CA THR A 50 1.35 9.25 9.99
C THR A 50 1.57 9.30 8.48
N ALA A 51 2.41 10.20 7.98
CA ALA A 51 2.71 10.25 6.55
C ALA A 51 3.37 8.95 6.07
N LEU A 52 2.99 8.49 4.88
CA LEU A 52 3.71 7.40 4.20
C LEU A 52 5.14 7.86 3.88
N GLY A 53 6.10 6.94 4.00
CA GLY A 53 7.45 7.10 3.47
C GLY A 53 7.47 6.96 1.96
N GLN A 54 8.64 6.67 1.39
CA GLN A 54 8.82 6.49 -0.05
C GLN A 54 8.00 5.28 -0.55
N SER A 55 6.82 5.57 -1.09
CA SER A 55 5.83 4.60 -1.53
C SER A 55 5.57 4.78 -3.02
N GLY A 56 5.13 3.73 -3.69
CA GLY A 56 4.89 3.79 -5.14
C GLY A 56 4.16 2.57 -5.67
N TYR A 57 3.84 2.60 -6.95
CA TYR A 57 3.28 1.47 -7.67
C TYR A 57 3.79 1.40 -9.10
N HIS A 58 3.68 0.21 -9.68
CA HIS A 58 4.04 -0.08 -11.05
C HIS A 58 3.07 -1.11 -11.63
N ARG A 59 2.61 -0.89 -12.86
CA ARG A 59 1.80 -1.89 -13.59
C ARG A 59 2.73 -2.97 -14.11
N LEU A 60 2.44 -4.22 -13.78
CA LEU A 60 3.29 -5.35 -14.15
C LEU A 60 3.02 -5.81 -15.58
N ASP A 61 1.77 -5.70 -16.02
CA ASP A 61 1.35 -6.17 -17.34
C ASP A 61 0.07 -5.46 -17.84
N GLU A 62 -0.39 -5.86 -19.03
CA GLU A 62 -1.70 -5.47 -19.57
C GLU A 62 -2.87 -6.25 -18.93
N SER A 63 -2.57 -7.30 -18.15
CA SER A 63 -3.53 -8.20 -17.46
C SER A 63 -4.18 -7.61 -16.22
N GLN A 64 -3.98 -6.31 -15.97
CA GLN A 64 -4.48 -5.60 -14.80
C GLN A 64 -3.73 -5.84 -13.50
N GLU A 65 -2.52 -6.42 -13.56
CA GLU A 65 -1.70 -6.61 -12.37
C GLU A 65 -0.86 -5.36 -12.05
N SER A 66 -0.77 -5.03 -10.77
CA SER A 66 0.05 -3.91 -10.29
C SER A 66 0.80 -4.27 -9.01
N SER A 67 2.09 -3.95 -8.97
CA SER A 67 2.89 -3.99 -7.74
C SER A 67 2.77 -2.67 -7.01
N ILE A 68 2.50 -2.70 -5.70
CA ILE A 68 2.31 -1.53 -4.85
C ILE A 68 3.21 -1.66 -3.62
N GLY A 69 4.00 -0.63 -3.35
CA GLY A 69 4.85 -0.52 -2.19
C GLY A 69 4.35 0.56 -1.23
N PHE A 70 4.16 0.21 0.03
CA PHE A 70 3.93 1.18 1.12
C PHE A 70 5.09 1.15 2.10
N ASP A 71 5.64 2.33 2.41
CA ASP A 71 6.67 2.48 3.45
C ASP A 71 6.08 3.08 4.72
N PHE A 72 6.16 2.32 5.81
CA PHE A 72 5.68 2.64 7.15
C PHE A 72 6.82 3.06 8.09
N GLY A 73 7.95 3.52 7.54
CA GLY A 73 9.14 3.88 8.30
C GLY A 73 9.98 2.64 8.65
N ASN A 74 9.64 1.96 9.75
CA ASN A 74 10.37 0.75 10.20
C ASN A 74 9.93 -0.53 9.48
N GLU A 75 8.78 -0.49 8.82
CA GLU A 75 8.20 -1.61 8.10
C GLU A 75 7.90 -1.16 6.67
N ARG A 76 7.90 -2.10 5.72
CA ARG A 76 7.50 -1.83 4.33
C ARG A 76 6.67 -2.99 3.80
N CYS A 77 5.69 -2.69 2.97
CA CYS A 77 4.93 -3.69 2.24
C CYS A 77 5.34 -3.70 0.78
N ILE A 78 5.35 -4.89 0.20
CA ILE A 78 5.31 -5.09 -1.25
C ILE A 78 4.05 -5.92 -1.51
N LEU A 79 3.13 -5.35 -2.27
CA LEU A 79 1.78 -5.85 -2.49
C LEU A 79 1.54 -6.02 -3.98
N LEU A 80 0.64 -6.94 -4.32
CA LEU A 80 0.14 -7.18 -5.66
C LEU A 80 -1.37 -6.88 -5.65
N ALA A 81 -1.81 -6.13 -6.65
CA ALA A 81 -3.21 -6.03 -7.02
C ALA A 81 -3.43 -6.82 -8.31
N SER A 82 -4.46 -7.64 -8.36
CA SER A 82 -4.86 -8.41 -9.55
C SER A 82 -5.96 -7.72 -10.37
N ASP A 83 -6.32 -6.49 -10.00
CA ASP A 83 -7.38 -5.72 -10.64
C ASP A 83 -7.09 -4.22 -10.60
N TYR A 84 -7.57 -3.46 -11.60
CA TYR A 84 -7.43 -2.01 -11.65
C TYR A 84 -8.37 -1.23 -10.72
N GLU A 85 -9.31 -1.91 -10.05
CA GLU A 85 -10.17 -1.31 -9.03
C GLU A 85 -9.49 -1.30 -7.65
N TYR A 86 -8.34 -1.98 -7.54
CA TYR A 86 -7.54 -2.15 -6.34
C TYR A 86 -8.41 -2.58 -5.15
N LYS A 87 -9.31 -3.54 -5.34
CA LYS A 87 -10.22 -3.96 -4.26
C LYS A 87 -9.48 -4.66 -3.13
N ARG A 88 -8.41 -5.38 -3.48
CA ARG A 88 -7.60 -6.19 -2.58
C ARG A 88 -6.14 -6.13 -2.99
N LEU A 89 -5.25 -5.94 -2.02
CA LEU A 89 -3.81 -5.87 -2.20
C LEU A 89 -3.16 -6.93 -1.31
N GLU A 90 -2.46 -7.89 -1.90
CA GLU A 90 -1.88 -9.00 -1.15
C GLU A 90 -0.36 -9.02 -1.28
N GLY A 91 0.35 -9.38 -0.22
CA GLY A 91 1.79 -9.56 -0.32
C GLY A 91 2.45 -9.74 1.02
N THR A 92 3.57 -9.05 1.21
CA THR A 92 4.45 -9.27 2.36
C THR A 92 4.78 -7.96 3.06
N LEU A 93 4.59 -7.94 4.37
CA LEU A 93 5.07 -6.92 5.29
C LEU A 93 6.48 -7.33 5.76
N TYR A 94 7.46 -6.48 5.49
CA TYR A 94 8.84 -6.67 5.90
C TYR A 94 9.23 -5.68 7.00
N ASN A 95 9.67 -6.20 8.14
CA ASN A 95 10.20 -5.39 9.22
C ASN A 95 11.71 -5.14 9.01
N LYS A 96 12.11 -3.87 8.89
CA LYS A 96 13.48 -3.48 8.57
C LYS A 96 14.45 -3.74 9.73
N GLN A 97 13.96 -3.79 10.98
CA GLN A 97 14.77 -4.03 12.18
C GLN A 97 15.01 -5.52 12.39
N THR A 98 13.93 -6.32 12.43
CA THR A 98 14.01 -7.76 12.70
C THR A 98 14.35 -8.59 11.48
N LYS A 99 14.25 -8.00 10.27
CA LYS A 99 14.43 -8.69 8.97
C LYS A 99 13.42 -9.80 8.71
N VAL A 100 12.31 -9.82 9.47
CA VAL A 100 11.23 -10.79 9.33
C VAL A 100 10.22 -10.31 8.31
N SER A 101 9.74 -11.24 7.50
CA SER A 101 8.66 -11.06 6.55
C SER A 101 7.42 -11.82 7.03
N VAL A 102 6.26 -11.18 7.00
CA VAL A 102 4.97 -11.83 7.27
C VAL A 102 3.99 -11.54 6.13
N PRO A 103 3.10 -12.49 5.78
CA PRO A 103 2.03 -12.22 4.84
C PRO A 103 1.14 -11.09 5.35
N ILE A 104 0.68 -10.24 4.43
CA ILE A 104 -0.28 -9.18 4.73
C ILE A 104 -1.23 -9.00 3.55
N VAL A 105 -2.49 -8.72 3.88
CA VAL A 105 -3.55 -8.44 2.92
C VAL A 105 -4.22 -7.15 3.31
N PHE A 106 -4.44 -6.27 2.36
CA PHE A 106 -5.26 -5.07 2.50
C PHE A 106 -6.54 -5.21 1.68
N ASN A 107 -7.66 -4.84 2.28
CA ASN A 107 -8.92 -4.71 1.59
C ASN A 107 -9.31 -3.23 1.53
N ARG A 108 -9.93 -2.81 0.44
CA ARG A 108 -10.47 -1.44 0.30
C ARG A 108 -11.57 -1.23 1.36
N ALA A 109 -11.46 -0.14 2.12
CA ALA A 109 -12.39 0.22 3.19
C ALA A 109 -13.64 0.95 2.67
#